data_AF-A0A1M5UI58-F1
#
_entry.id   AF-A0A1M5UI58-F1
#
_cell.length_a   1.000
_cell.length_b   1.000
_cell.length_c   1.000
_cell.angle_alpha   90.00
_cell.angle_beta   90.00
_cell.angle_gamma   90.00
#
_symmetry.space_group_name_H-M   'P 1'
#
loop_
_entity.id
_entity.type
_entity.pdbx_description
1 polymer ?
#
loop_
_entity_poly.entity_id
_entity_poly.type
_entity_poly.pdbx_seq_one_letter_code
_entity_poly.pdbx_strand_id
1 'polypeptide(L)' 'MIRASLIASLFALAACGADGDPVRPSVNSTVTVGSDGIKTSTGVTVQSGPVTVGVGF' A
#
# COMPACT_ATOMS: atom_id res chain seq x y z
N MET A 1 13.63 24.53 -26.69
CA MET A 1 13.35 24.58 -25.24
C MET A 1 12.21 23.65 -24.80
N ILE A 2 10.98 23.77 -25.32
CA ILE A 2 9.83 22.90 -24.94
C ILE A 2 10.06 21.38 -25.10
N ARG A 3 10.81 20.96 -26.13
CA ARG A 3 11.11 19.55 -26.38
C ARG A 3 11.94 18.91 -25.25
N ALA A 4 12.88 19.66 -24.69
CA ALA A 4 13.72 19.16 -23.59
C ALA A 4 12.92 19.00 -22.29
N SER A 5 11.97 19.89 -22.03
CA SER A 5 11.07 19.85 -20.88
C SER A 5 10.18 18.60 -20.88
N LEU A 6 9.64 18.25 -22.05
CA LEU A 6 8.81 17.05 -22.23
C LEU A 6 9.61 15.77 -21.94
N ILE A 7 10.83 15.67 -22.48
CA ILE A 7 11.71 14.51 -22.29
C ILE A 7 12.08 14.34 -20.81
N ALA A 8 12.38 15.44 -20.10
CA ALA A 8 12.69 15.39 -18.68
C ALA A 8 11.49 14.95 -17.81
N SER A 9 10.28 15.40 -18.16
CA SER A 9 9.03 15.01 -17.49
C SER A 9 8.72 13.51 -17.65
N LEU A 10 8.91 12.97 -18.86
CA LEU A 10 8.73 11.53 -19.13
C LEU A 10 9.72 10.67 -18.33
N PHE A 11 10.98 11.12 -18.23
CA PHE A 11 12.01 10.42 -17.48
C PHE A 11 11.75 10.43 -15.96
N ALA A 12 11.24 11.55 -15.45
CA ALA A 12 10.84 11.67 -14.05
C ALA A 12 9.66 10.75 -13.69
N LEU A 13 8.69 10.60 -14.60
CA LEU A 13 7.55 9.68 -14.42
C LEU A 13 7.99 8.21 -14.43
N ALA A 14 8.88 7.84 -15.35
CA ALA A 14 9.43 6.48 -15.41
C ALA A 14 10.26 6.14 -14.16
N ALA A 15 11.02 7.11 -13.63
CA ALA A 15 11.77 6.95 -12.39
C ALA A 15 10.87 6.93 -11.13
N CYS A 16 9.66 7.51 -11.21
CA CYS A 16 8.69 7.51 -10.12
C CYS A 16 8.03 6.13 -9.89
N GLY A 17 8.31 5.13 -10.74
CA GLY A 17 7.91 3.76 -10.46
C GLY A 17 6.40 3.55 -10.56
N ALA A 18 5.76 4.07 -11.62
CA ALA A 18 4.40 3.70 -11.98
C ALA A 18 4.21 2.17 -12.12
N ASP A 19 5.33 1.44 -12.29
CA ASP A 19 5.42 -0.02 -12.39
C ASP A 19 6.15 -0.66 -11.18
N GLY A 20 6.03 -0.09 -9.97
CA GLY A 20 6.53 -0.75 -8.75
C GLY A 20 5.92 -2.15 -8.59
N ASP A 21 6.73 -3.14 -8.20
CA ASP A 21 6.32 -4.54 -7.96
C ASP A 21 5.00 -4.56 -7.17
N PRO A 22 4.00 -5.40 -7.54
CA PRO A 22 2.68 -5.38 -6.93
C PRO A 22 2.80 -5.36 -5.41
N VAL A 23 2.47 -4.22 -4.80
CA VAL A 23 2.43 -4.07 -3.36
C VAL A 23 1.50 -5.15 -2.82
N ARG A 24 2.01 -6.05 -1.98
CA ARG A 24 1.24 -7.19 -1.45
C ARG A 24 0.59 -6.77 -0.13
N PRO A 25 -0.67 -6.30 -0.13
CA PRO A 25 -1.37 -6.02 1.11
C PRO A 25 -1.55 -7.32 1.89
N SER A 26 -1.22 -7.29 3.18
CA SER A 26 -1.57 -8.32 4.13
C SER A 26 -2.84 -7.91 4.86
N VAL A 27 -3.91 -8.68 4.67
CA VAL A 27 -5.18 -8.48 5.36
C VAL A 27 -5.24 -9.46 6.53
N ASN A 28 -5.40 -8.93 7.73
CA ASN A 28 -5.66 -9.70 8.94
C ASN A 28 -7.09 -9.46 9.39
N SER A 29 -7.85 -10.54 9.58
CA SER A 29 -9.23 -10.47 10.08
C SER A 29 -9.36 -11.55 11.15
N THR A 30 -9.57 -11.12 12.39
CA THR A 30 -9.70 -12.02 13.54
C THR A 30 -11.12 -11.93 14.07
N VAL A 31 -11.78 -13.09 14.20
CA VAL A 31 -13.11 -13.19 14.81
C VAL A 31 -12.98 -14.02 16.08
N THR A 32 -13.18 -13.38 17.22
CA THR A 32 -13.17 -14.02 18.53
C THR A 32 -14.61 -14.17 19.02
N VAL A 33 -15.01 -15.42 19.27
CA VAL A 33 -16.32 -15.74 19.87
C VAL A 33 -16.08 -16.18 21.30
N GLY A 34 -16.71 -15.51 22.26
CA GLY A 34 -16.62 -15.85 23.68
C GLY A 34 -17.93 -15.62 24.41
N SER A 35 -17.94 -15.90 25.71
CA SER A 35 -19.11 -15.75 26.56
C SER A 35 -19.64 -14.31 26.62
N ASP A 36 -18.78 -13.32 26.38
CA ASP A 36 -19.11 -11.88 26.32
C ASP A 36 -19.53 -11.40 24.91
N GLY A 37 -19.74 -12.32 23.96
CA GLY A 37 -20.19 -12.02 22.60
C GLY A 37 -19.11 -12.18 21.52
N ILE A 38 -19.39 -11.60 20.36
CA ILE A 38 -18.54 -11.70 19.15
C ILE A 38 -17.73 -10.41 19.01
N LYS A 39 -16.40 -10.55 18.98
CA LYS A 39 -15.48 -9.45 18.69
C LYS A 39 -14.80 -9.72 17.36
N THR A 40 -14.94 -8.81 16.42
CA THR A 40 -14.25 -8.86 15.14
C THR A 40 -13.21 -7.74 15.12
N SER A 41 -11.95 -8.07 14.85
CA SER A 41 -10.92 -7.09 14.52
C SER A 41 -10.45 -7.28 13.10
N THR A 42 -10.26 -6.18 12.39
CA THR A 42 -9.82 -6.20 10.99
C THR A 42 -8.73 -5.16 10.78
N GLY A 43 -7.58 -5.60 10.29
CA GLY A 43 -6.45 -4.74 9.97
C GLY A 43 -5.92 -5.02 8.57
N VAL A 44 -5.45 -3.96 7.93
CA VAL A 44 -4.80 -4.02 6.62
C VAL A 44 -3.41 -3.40 6.77
N THR A 45 -2.40 -4.17 6.39
CA THR A 45 -1.01 -3.73 6.39
C THR A 45 -0.48 -3.77 4.98
N VAL A 46 0.11 -2.68 4.55
CA VAL A 46 0.73 -2.51 3.24
C VAL A 46 2.22 -2.31 3.44
N GLN A 47 3.03 -3.16 2.80
CA GLN A 47 4.48 -3.06 2.83
C GLN A 47 5.00 -2.76 1.42
N SER A 48 5.72 -1.65 1.28
CA SER A 48 6.37 -1.24 0.03
C SER A 48 7.83 -0.93 0.32
N GLY A 49 8.70 -1.92 0.08
CA GLY A 49 10.12 -1.87 0.45
C GLY A 49 10.32 -1.64 1.96
N PRO A 50 11.07 -0.61 2.39
CA PRO A 50 11.28 -0.29 3.81
C PRO A 50 10.08 0.42 4.46
N VAL A 51 9.06 0.83 3.69
CA VAL A 51 7.91 1.57 4.20
C VAL A 51 6.77 0.60 4.52
N THR A 52 6.26 0.67 5.74
CA THR A 52 5.11 -0.11 6.21
C THR A 52 4.00 0.83 6.67
N VAL A 53 2.79 0.68 6.14
CA VAL A 53 1.61 1.46 6.53
C VAL A 53 0.52 0.49 6.95
N GLY A 54 -0.02 0.64 8.15
CA GLY A 54 -1.06 -0.23 8.69
C GLY A 54 -2.24 0.58 9.23
N VAL A 55 -3.45 0.10 8.97
CA VAL A 55 -4.71 0.62 9.55
C VAL A 55 -5.52 -0.54 10.11
N GLY A 56 -6.23 -0.33 11.22
CA GLY A 56 -7.04 -1.38 11.85
C GLY A 56 -8.20 -0.84 12.68
N PHE A 57 -9.22 -1.69 12.82
CA PHE A 57 -10.46 -1.47 13.57
C PHE A 57 -10.73 -2.64 14.52
#